data_AF-A0A7Z9L0H4-F1
#
_entry.id   AF-A0A7Z9L0H4-F1
#
_cell.length_a   1.000
_cell.length_b   1.000
_cell.length_c   1.000
_cell.angle_alpha   90.00
_cell.angle_beta   90.00
_cell.angle_gamma   90.00
#
_symmetry.space_group_name_H-M   'P 1'
#
loop_
_entity.id
_entity.type
_entity.pdbx_description
1 polymer ?
#
loop_
_entity_poly.entity_id
_entity_poly.type
_entity_poly.pdbx_seq_one_letter_code
_entity_poly.pdbx_strand_id
1 'polypeptide(L)' 'MTRQEQISELIAKWSSDERWEGIERTYTAEDVVKLRGTVRIEHTLAR' A
#
# COMPACT_ATOMS: atom_id res chain seq x y z
N MET A 1 14.03 -5.19 0.29
CA MET A 1 13.03 -4.18 -0.04
C MET A 1 13.19 -3.01 0.92
N THR A 2 13.67 -1.89 0.41
CA THR A 2 13.76 -0.62 1.09
C THR A 2 12.38 0.00 1.26
N ARG A 3 12.27 0.97 2.17
CA ARG A 3 11.03 1.69 2.40
C ARG A 3 10.56 2.45 1.15
N GLN A 4 11.48 3.03 0.39
CA GLN A 4 11.19 3.68 -0.89
C GLN A 4 10.55 2.72 -1.89
N GLU A 5 11.13 1.53 -2.07
CA GLU A 5 10.60 0.53 -3.00
C GLU A 5 9.16 0.12 -2.64
N GLN A 6 8.88 -0.09 -1.35
CA GLN A 6 7.55 -0.44 -0.87
C GLN A 6 6.50 0.66 -1.10
N ILE A 7 6.91 1.92 -1.03
CA ILE A 7 6.03 3.07 -1.30
C ILE A 7 5.70 3.10 -2.80
N SER A 8 6.71 3.00 -3.65
CA SER A 8 6.54 3.00 -5.11
C SER A 8 5.64 1.85 -5.58
N GLU A 9 5.81 0.65 -5.04
CA GLU A 9 4.93 -0.48 -5.35
C GLU A 9 3.49 -0.27 -4.90
N LEU A 10 3.28 0.34 -3.72
CA LEU A 10 1.94 0.60 -3.22
C LEU A 10 1.22 1.65 -4.08
N ILE A 11 1.94 2.69 -4.50
CA ILE A 11 1.44 3.71 -5.43
C ILE A 11 1.09 3.07 -6.78
N ALA A 12 2.00 2.26 -7.34
CA ALA A 12 1.75 1.56 -8.58
C ALA A 12 0.51 0.66 -8.49
N LYS A 13 0.34 -0.07 -7.38
CA LYS A 13 -0.87 -0.87 -7.13
C LYS A 13 -2.14 -0.03 -7.08
N TRP A 14 -2.13 1.11 -6.39
CA TRP A 14 -3.32 1.97 -6.33
C TRP A 14 -3.68 2.58 -7.69
N SER A 15 -2.69 2.86 -8.55
CA SER A 15 -2.92 3.44 -9.86
C SER A 15 -3.27 2.41 -10.94
N SER A 16 -2.77 1.17 -10.82
CA SER A 16 -2.97 0.12 -11.84
C SER A 16 -4.18 -0.77 -11.59
N ASP A 17 -4.70 -0.83 -10.37
CA ASP A 17 -5.79 -1.72 -10.00
C ASP A 17 -7.12 -0.97 -10.04
N GLU A 18 -8.00 -1.41 -10.95
CA GLU A 18 -9.36 -0.87 -11.17
C GLU A 18 -10.18 -0.85 -9.87
N ARG A 19 -9.85 -1.71 -8.90
CA ARG A 19 -10.47 -1.74 -7.57
C ARG A 19 -10.38 -0.39 -6.85
N TRP A 20 -9.36 0.40 -7.14
CA TRP A 20 -9.06 1.66 -6.47
C TRP A 20 -9.37 2.90 -7.33
N GLU A 21 -9.95 2.72 -8.51
CA GLU A 21 -10.34 3.81 -9.40
C GLU A 21 -11.40 4.71 -8.72
N GLY A 22 -11.19 6.03 -8.76
CA GLY A 22 -12.11 7.01 -8.15
C GLY A 22 -12.04 7.10 -6.62
N ILE A 23 -11.13 6.38 -5.95
CA ILE A 23 -11.01 6.43 -4.48
C ILE A 23 -10.02 7.52 -4.06
N GLU A 24 -10.56 8.61 -3.52
CA GLU A 24 -9.78 9.68 -2.89
C GLU A 24 -9.29 9.24 -1.50
N ARG A 25 -7.97 9.38 -1.28
CA ARG A 25 -7.31 9.08 0.00
C ARG A 25 -6.72 10.36 0.55
N THR A 26 -7.07 10.71 1.79
CA THR A 26 -6.53 11.91 2.48
C THR A 26 -5.16 11.67 3.11
N TYR A 27 -4.52 10.53 2.83
CA TYR A 27 -3.24 10.10 3.37
C TYR A 27 -2.36 9.50 2.27
N THR A 28 -1.04 9.48 2.49
CA THR A 28 -0.08 9.05 1.48
C THR A 28 0.28 7.57 1.60
N ALA A 29 0.85 7.01 0.53
CA ALA A 29 1.43 5.67 0.57
C ALA A 29 2.59 5.56 1.59
N GLU A 30 3.30 6.65 1.85
CA GLU A 30 4.34 6.70 2.87
C GLU A 30 3.78 6.52 4.28
N ASP A 31 2.64 7.13 4.59
CA ASP A 31 1.97 6.99 5.88
C ASP A 31 1.56 5.54 6.14
N VAL A 32 1.06 4.87 5.10
CA VAL A 32 0.70 3.44 5.16
C VAL A 32 1.94 2.59 5.44
N VAL A 33 3.03 2.81 4.73
CA VAL A 33 4.28 2.05 4.93
C VAL A 33 4.91 2.35 6.30
N LYS A 34 4.77 3.59 6.81
CA LYS A 34 5.23 3.97 8.16
C LYS A 34 4.51 3.18 9.25
N LEU A 35 3.19 3.04 9.13
CA LEU A 35 2.34 2.40 10.14
C LEU A 35 2.30 0.87 10.03
N ARG A 36 2.62 0.32 8.86
CA ARG A 36 2.62 -1.12 8.59
C ARG A 36 3.66 -1.91 9.41
N GLY A 37 4.71 -1.26 9.92
CA GLY A 37 5.79 -1.92 10.63
C GLY A 37 6.66 -2.80 9.73
N THR A 38 7.67 -3.44 10.32
CA THR A 38 8.71 -4.18 9.58
C THR A 38 8.28 -5.59 9.18
N VAL A 39 7.39 -6.23 9.97
CA VAL A 39 6.93 -7.61 9.75
C VAL A 39 5.53 -7.58 9.13
N ARG A 40 5.38 -8.21 7.96
CA ARG A 40 4.08 -8.38 7.30
C ARG A 40 3.51 -9.75 7.63
N ILE A 41 2.40 -9.76 8.36
CA ILE A 41 1.62 -10.99 8.62
C ILE A 41 0.62 -11.14 7.46
N GLU A 42 0.56 -12.31 6.85
CA GLU A 42 -0.39 -12.59 5.77
C GLU A 42 -1.76 -12.96 6.34
N HIS A 43 -2.82 -12.28 5.87
CA HIS A 43 -4.20 -12.54 6.27
C HIS A 43 -4.93 -13.29 5.16
N THR A 44 -4.75 -14.61 5.12
CA THR A 44 -5.22 -15.48 4.03
C THR A 44 -6.73 -15.44 3.79
N LEU A 45 -7.53 -15.28 4.84
CA LEU A 45 -9.00 -15.19 4.74
C LEU A 45 -9.51 -13.82 4.27
N ALA A 46 -8.70 -12.77 4.39
CA ALA A 46 -9.10 -11.38 4.16
C ALA A 46 -8.32 -10.71 3.02
N ARG A 47 -7.65 -11.51 2.18
CA ARG A 47 -6.77 -11.03 1.12
C ARG A 47 -7.53 -10.31 0.00
#